data_AF-X0U4L9-F1
#
_entry.id   AF-X0U4L9-F1
#
_cell.length_a   1.000
_cell.length_b   1.000
_cell.length_c   1.000
_cell.angle_alpha   90.00
_cell.angle_beta   90.00
_cell.angle_gamma   90.00
#
_symmetry.space_group_name_H-M   'P 1'
#
loop_
_entity.id
_entity.type
_entity.pdbx_description
1 polymer ?
#
loop_
_entity_poly.entity_id
_entity_poly.type
_entity_poly.pdbx_seq_one_letter_code
_entity_poly.pdbx_strand_id
1 'polypeptide(L)'
;PTPVSRLEMLGGPQGLVDWLLNMHVKNVRKAINDMFVVDPYLVNVADMKSPDAGKLIRLRRPAWGKSLTKEAVTQLQVQDVTRQNIGDIGFISQLMHRVGGADDPMGGQLRTGGPERLTGREFQGTRQSGMLRYERVARVAGMMAMQDIGYMFASHNQQLLSQETYARAVGRWPQVLMDEYGVGPQDRIPVSPFDLLIDFDVLVKDGSIPGGSYNDAWTQLFQVIAAQPLLLMKFDIVRIFKHIARSLGAKNVEDFEIVGRANSS
;
A
#
# COMPACT_ATOMS: atom_id res chain seq x y z
N PRO A 1 -3.47 -17.43 -14.10
CA PRO A 1 -3.33 -15.96 -14.00
C PRO A 1 -2.10 -15.61 -13.15
N THR A 2 -0.99 -15.26 -13.79
CA THR A 2 0.18 -14.73 -13.11
C THR A 2 -0.21 -13.44 -12.39
N PRO A 3 0.22 -13.20 -11.14
CA PRO A 3 -0.04 -11.94 -10.46
C PRO A 3 0.74 -10.84 -11.18
N VAL A 4 0.07 -10.12 -12.07
CA VAL A 4 0.66 -8.97 -12.78
C VAL A 4 1.00 -7.92 -11.73
N SER A 5 2.26 -7.48 -11.68
CA SER A 5 2.72 -6.52 -10.68
C SER A 5 1.97 -5.20 -10.86
N ARG A 6 1.58 -4.53 -9.76
CA ARG A 6 0.95 -3.20 -9.83
C ARG A 6 1.82 -2.19 -10.57
N LEU A 7 3.14 -2.35 -10.52
CA LEU A 7 4.10 -1.56 -11.30
C LEU A 7 3.89 -1.70 -12.81
N GLU A 8 3.57 -2.89 -13.29
CA GLU A 8 3.32 -3.16 -14.71
C GLU A 8 2.00 -2.52 -15.18
N MET A 9 0.98 -2.53 -14.32
CA MET A 9 -0.28 -1.82 -14.58
C MET A 9 -0.11 -0.29 -14.57
N LEU A 10 0.83 0.24 -13.78
CA LEU A 10 1.13 1.68 -13.71
C LEU A 10 2.07 2.17 -14.82
N GLY A 11 2.90 1.28 -15.39
CA GLY A 11 3.86 1.63 -16.43
C GLY A 11 3.22 2.19 -17.70
N GLY A 12 2.09 1.63 -18.15
CA GLY A 12 1.35 2.12 -19.31
C GLY A 12 0.86 3.56 -19.15
N PRO A 13 0.05 3.86 -18.11
CA PRO A 13 -0.39 5.22 -17.80
C PRO A 13 0.75 6.22 -17.57
N GLN A 14 1.82 5.81 -16.87
CA GLN A 14 3.00 6.67 -16.65
C GLN A 14 3.65 7.08 -17.98
N GLY A 15 3.85 6.14 -18.90
CA GLY A 15 4.41 6.44 -20.22
C GLY A 15 3.53 7.38 -21.05
N LEU A 16 2.20 7.29 -20.90
CA LEU A 16 1.27 8.21 -21.55
C LEU A 16 1.37 9.63 -20.98
N VAL A 17 1.46 9.77 -19.65
CA VAL A 17 1.67 11.08 -18.99
C VAL A 17 2.98 11.71 -19.45
N ASP A 18 4.06 10.94 -19.47
CA ASP A 18 5.36 11.43 -19.93
C ASP A 18 5.31 11.88 -21.40
N TRP A 19 4.61 11.12 -22.25
CA TRP A 19 4.40 11.49 -23.65
C TRP A 19 3.59 12.79 -23.79
N LEU A 20 2.46 12.90 -23.09
CA LEU A 20 1.59 14.09 -23.12
C LEU A 20 2.32 15.35 -22.67
N LEU A 21 3.11 15.24 -21.59
CA LEU A 21 3.92 16.33 -21.07
C LEU A 21 5.02 16.73 -22.06
N ASN A 22 5.73 15.75 -22.62
CA ASN A 22 6.78 16.00 -23.62
C ASN A 22 6.22 16.65 -24.88
N MET A 23 5.03 16.26 -25.32
CA MET A 23 4.33 16.88 -26.45
C MET A 23 3.97 18.33 -26.15
N HIS A 24 3.47 18.62 -24.95
CA HIS A 24 3.17 19.98 -24.52
C HIS A 24 4.43 20.86 -24.50
N VAL A 25 5.52 20.39 -23.86
CA VAL A 25 6.78 21.12 -23.80
C VAL A 25 7.37 21.37 -25.20
N LYS A 26 7.28 20.40 -26.11
CA LYS A 26 7.71 20.58 -27.52
C LYS A 26 6.87 21.62 -28.24
N ASN A 27 5.55 21.63 -28.03
CA ASN A 27 4.67 22.61 -28.67
C ASN A 27 4.92 24.02 -28.12
N VAL A 28 5.13 24.16 -26.80
CA VAL A 28 5.52 25.42 -26.17
C VAL A 28 6.85 25.93 -26.73
N ARG A 29 7.86 25.07 -26.87
CA ARG A 29 9.15 25.44 -27.50
C ARG A 29 8.96 25.90 -28.95
N LYS A 30 8.09 25.25 -29.72
CA LYS A 30 7.76 25.67 -31.09
C LYS A 30 7.05 27.02 -31.11
N ALA A 31 6.09 27.23 -30.21
CA ALA A 31 5.34 28.48 -30.11
C ALA A 31 6.21 29.66 -29.68
N ILE A 32 7.19 29.44 -28.78
CA ILE A 32 8.17 30.46 -28.39
C ILE A 32 9.10 30.83 -29.56
N ASN A 33 9.47 29.85 -30.40
CA ASN A 33 10.38 30.05 -31.53
C ASN A 33 9.65 30.49 -32.82
N ASP A 34 8.65 31.37 -32.68
CA ASP A 34 7.80 31.97 -33.72
C ASP A 34 8.18 31.67 -35.18
N MET A 35 7.22 31.10 -35.94
CA MET A 35 7.40 30.84 -37.36
C MET A 35 6.91 32.02 -38.20
N PHE A 36 7.85 32.69 -38.89
CA PHE A 36 7.56 33.78 -39.81
C PHE A 36 7.75 33.36 -41.27
N VAL A 37 6.81 33.71 -42.13
CA VAL A 37 6.98 33.68 -43.59
C VAL A 37 7.38 35.08 -44.02
N VAL A 38 8.54 35.19 -44.69
CA VAL A 38 9.17 36.47 -45.02
C VAL A 38 9.60 36.48 -46.48
N ASP A 39 9.32 37.58 -47.19
CA ASP A 39 9.86 37.85 -48.52
C ASP A 39 11.26 38.52 -48.41
N PRO A 40 12.35 37.86 -48.87
CA PRO A 40 13.71 38.40 -48.79
C PRO A 40 13.96 39.63 -49.69
N TYR A 41 13.06 39.92 -50.64
CA TYR A 41 13.17 41.10 -51.50
C TYR A 41 12.71 42.38 -50.80
N LEU A 42 11.75 42.27 -49.88
CA LEU A 42 11.15 43.39 -49.18
C LEU A 42 11.80 43.65 -47.82
N VAL A 43 12.32 42.61 -47.16
CA VAL A 43 12.81 42.68 -45.77
C VAL A 43 14.26 42.22 -45.67
N ASN A 44 15.01 42.81 -44.74
CA ASN A 44 16.35 42.31 -44.41
C ASN A 44 16.28 41.05 -43.53
N VAL A 45 16.64 39.90 -44.10
CA VAL A 45 16.62 38.60 -43.41
C VAL A 45 17.59 38.53 -42.22
N ALA A 46 18.67 39.32 -42.21
CA ALA A 46 19.60 39.37 -41.08
C ALA A 46 18.91 39.89 -39.81
N ASP A 47 18.01 40.87 -39.97
CA ASP A 47 17.26 41.44 -38.86
C ASP A 47 16.20 40.46 -38.34
N MET A 48 15.90 39.35 -39.04
CA MET A 48 14.93 38.32 -38.64
C MET A 48 15.48 37.22 -37.75
N LYS A 49 16.80 37.00 -37.71
CA LYS A 49 17.40 35.83 -37.05
C LYS A 49 17.40 35.87 -35.51
N SER A 50 17.31 37.05 -34.91
CA SER A 50 17.28 37.22 -33.45
C SER A 50 15.97 37.90 -33.03
N PRO A 51 15.00 37.15 -32.46
CA PRO A 51 13.75 37.70 -31.97
C PRO A 51 13.90 38.20 -30.53
N ASP A 52 14.68 39.27 -30.34
CA ASP A 52 14.76 39.95 -29.04
C ASP A 52 13.67 41.03 -28.91
N ALA A 53 13.26 41.34 -27.68
CA ALA A 53 12.24 42.35 -27.42
C ALA A 53 12.68 43.74 -27.94
N GLY A 54 11.84 44.39 -28.76
CA GLY A 54 12.15 45.70 -29.36
C GLY A 54 12.72 45.67 -30.79
N LYS A 55 12.66 44.51 -31.47
CA LYS A 55 13.17 44.28 -32.83
C LYS A 55 12.66 45.30 -33.86
N LEU A 56 13.60 46.01 -34.48
CA LEU A 56 13.33 46.88 -35.62
C LEU A 56 13.56 46.12 -36.93
N ILE A 57 12.51 45.93 -37.72
CA ILE A 57 12.57 45.22 -39.00
C ILE A 57 12.78 46.23 -40.12
N ARG A 58 13.97 46.26 -40.72
CA ARG A 58 14.25 47.20 -41.80
C ARG A 58 13.74 46.67 -43.14
N LEU A 59 12.99 47.52 -43.83
CA LEU A 59 12.60 47.30 -45.22
C LEU A 59 13.76 47.64 -46.17
N ARG A 60 13.90 46.86 -47.24
CA ARG A 60 14.86 47.16 -48.32
C ARG A 60 14.39 48.37 -49.13
N ARG A 61 15.34 49.09 -49.75
CA ARG A 61 15.09 50.31 -50.55
C ARG A 61 13.93 50.21 -51.57
N PRO A 62 13.70 49.08 -52.26
CA PRO A 62 12.58 48.94 -53.21
C PRO A 62 11.19 48.93 -52.57
N ALA A 63 11.11 48.70 -51.25
CA ALA A 63 9.88 48.57 -50.49
C ALA A 63 9.52 49.83 -49.69
N TRP A 64 10.34 50.89 -49.75
CA TRP A 64 10.08 52.15 -49.06
C TRP A 64 8.86 52.86 -49.65
N GLY A 65 7.97 53.35 -48.78
CA GLY A 65 6.74 54.06 -49.19
C GLY A 65 5.57 53.17 -49.62
N LYS A 66 5.73 51.84 -49.65
CA LYS A 66 4.61 50.91 -49.91
C LYS A 66 4.00 50.43 -48.60
N SER A 67 2.67 50.52 -48.46
CA SER A 67 1.92 50.00 -47.32
C SER A 67 1.77 48.47 -47.40
N LEU A 68 2.89 47.74 -47.35
CA LEU A 68 2.97 46.29 -47.57
C LEU A 68 3.39 45.51 -46.31
N THR A 69 3.28 46.10 -45.12
CA THR A 69 3.69 45.45 -43.87
C THR A 69 3.00 44.10 -43.63
N LYS A 70 1.78 43.89 -44.14
CA LYS A 70 1.07 42.60 -44.09
C LYS A 70 1.53 41.57 -45.12
N GLU A 71 2.02 41.99 -46.29
CA GLU A 71 2.52 41.08 -47.34
C GLU A 71 4.00 40.72 -47.14
N ALA A 72 4.77 41.61 -46.50
CA ALA A 72 6.20 41.44 -46.31
C ALA A 72 6.58 40.46 -45.18
N VAL A 73 5.77 40.40 -44.11
CA VAL A 73 5.99 39.49 -42.97
C VAL A 73 4.63 39.01 -42.48
N THR A 74 4.39 37.69 -42.55
CA THR A 74 3.21 37.06 -41.93
C THR A 74 3.66 36.05 -40.87
N GLN A 75 3.10 36.17 -39.67
CA GLN A 75 3.26 35.14 -38.65
C GLN A 75 2.28 34.02 -38.93
N LEU A 76 2.77 32.78 -39.00
CA LEU A 76 1.89 31.63 -39.06
C LEU A 76 1.17 31.52 -37.72
N GLN A 77 -0.16 31.48 -37.74
CA GLN A 77 -0.96 31.31 -36.53
C GLN A 77 -0.68 29.92 -35.94
N VAL A 78 0.20 29.87 -34.92
CA VAL A 78 0.48 28.63 -34.19
C VAL A 78 -0.58 28.50 -33.09
N GLN A 79 -1.62 27.73 -33.35
CA GLN A 79 -2.59 27.38 -32.32
C GLN A 79 -2.07 26.24 -31.45
N ASP A 80 -2.04 26.46 -30.14
CA ASP A 80 -1.62 25.44 -29.19
C ASP A 80 -2.71 24.37 -29.02
N VAL A 81 -2.59 23.27 -29.76
CA VAL A 81 -3.50 22.11 -29.68
C VAL A 81 -3.25 21.24 -28.44
N THR A 82 -2.15 21.46 -27.72
CA THR A 82 -1.73 20.60 -26.59
C THR A 82 -2.17 21.11 -25.22
N ARG A 83 -2.87 22.24 -25.14
CA ARG A 83 -3.38 22.78 -23.86
C ARG A 83 -4.28 21.81 -23.11
N GLN A 84 -5.05 21.02 -23.85
CA GLN A 84 -5.95 20.01 -23.29
C GLN A 84 -5.18 18.86 -22.61
N ASN A 85 -3.95 18.56 -23.06
CA ASN A 85 -3.14 17.49 -22.50
C ASN A 85 -2.87 17.68 -21.00
N ILE A 86 -2.78 18.93 -20.51
CA ILE A 86 -2.60 19.21 -19.08
C ILE A 86 -3.82 18.75 -18.27
N GLY A 87 -5.03 18.95 -18.80
CA GLY A 87 -6.26 18.45 -18.20
C GLY A 87 -6.30 16.92 -18.20
N ASP A 88 -5.89 16.30 -19.32
CA ASP A 88 -5.87 14.85 -19.47
C ASP A 88 -4.84 14.18 -18.55
N ILE A 89 -3.68 14.82 -18.30
CA ILE A 89 -2.70 14.36 -17.30
C ILE A 89 -3.33 14.30 -15.91
N GLY A 90 -4.18 15.27 -15.55
CA GLY A 90 -4.91 15.27 -14.28
C GLY A 90 -5.85 14.06 -14.17
N PHE A 91 -6.59 13.75 -15.23
CA PHE A 91 -7.48 12.59 -15.28
C PHE A 91 -6.70 11.26 -15.21
N ILE A 92 -5.61 11.14 -15.97
CA ILE A 92 -4.77 9.93 -15.98
C ILE A 92 -4.10 9.74 -14.62
N SER A 93 -3.65 10.82 -13.97
CA SER A 93 -3.07 10.76 -12.63
C SER A 93 -4.08 10.24 -11.60
N GLN A 94 -5.35 10.66 -11.67
CA GLN A 94 -6.41 10.11 -10.81
C GLN A 94 -6.67 8.63 -11.10
N LEU A 95 -6.64 8.21 -12.37
CA LEU A 95 -6.74 6.81 -12.73
C LEU A 95 -5.55 6.00 -12.16
N MET A 96 -4.34 6.55 -12.22
CA MET A 96 -3.14 5.94 -11.63
C MET A 96 -3.24 5.79 -10.11
N HIS A 97 -3.78 6.79 -9.40
CA HIS A 97 -3.99 6.68 -7.94
C HIS A 97 -4.98 5.56 -7.60
N ARG A 98 -6.08 5.45 -8.37
CA ARG A 98 -7.07 4.38 -8.21
C ARG A 98 -6.51 2.99 -8.52
N VAL A 99 -5.70 2.86 -9.58
CA VAL A 99 -5.08 1.58 -9.97
C VAL A 99 -3.93 1.18 -9.03
N GLY A 100 -3.14 2.15 -8.58
CA GLY A 100 -2.05 1.93 -7.61
C GLY A 100 -2.54 1.51 -6.23
N GLY A 101 -3.82 1.79 -5.91
CA GLY A 101 -4.41 1.50 -4.62
C GLY A 101 -3.85 2.39 -3.51
N ALA A 102 -3.27 3.54 -3.87
CA ALA A 102 -2.89 4.58 -2.93
C ALA A 102 -4.19 5.29 -2.52
N ASP A 103 -4.69 4.99 -1.33
CA ASP A 103 -5.79 5.74 -0.76
C ASP A 103 -5.28 7.08 -0.23
N ASP A 104 -5.77 8.19 -0.76
CA ASP A 104 -5.51 9.57 -0.30
C ASP A 104 -5.49 9.73 1.25
N PRO A 105 -6.42 9.14 2.02
CA PRO A 105 -6.39 9.24 3.49
C PRO A 105 -5.23 8.50 4.17
N MET A 106 -4.63 7.50 3.52
CA MET A 106 -3.39 6.85 4.01
C MET A 106 -2.16 7.72 3.74
N GLY A 107 -2.20 8.55 2.70
CA GLY A 107 -1.19 9.57 2.39
C GLY A 107 -1.31 10.85 3.24
N GLY A 108 -2.19 10.86 4.25
CA GLY A 108 -2.44 12.03 5.09
C GLY A 108 -3.23 13.13 4.39
N GLN A 109 -3.70 12.91 3.16
CA GLN A 109 -4.56 13.84 2.45
C GLN A 109 -6.01 13.56 2.85
N LEU A 110 -6.56 14.48 3.64
CA LEU A 110 -7.99 14.52 3.88
C LEU A 110 -8.68 14.91 2.57
N ARG A 111 -9.71 14.16 2.21
CA ARG A 111 -10.51 14.39 1.00
C ARG A 111 -11.03 15.84 0.99
N THR A 112 -10.59 16.64 0.02
CA THR A 112 -10.80 18.11 -0.07
C THR A 112 -12.23 18.53 -0.44
N GLY A 113 -13.24 17.66 -0.30
CA GLY A 113 -14.59 17.88 -0.83
C GLY A 113 -15.71 17.26 0.00
N GLY A 114 -15.53 17.19 1.32
CA GLY A 114 -16.57 16.79 2.28
C GLY A 114 -16.90 17.93 3.24
N PRO A 115 -17.94 17.79 4.09
CA PRO A 115 -18.22 18.76 5.14
C PRO A 115 -16.94 19.03 5.94
N GLU A 116 -16.72 20.30 6.27
CA GLU A 116 -15.49 20.95 6.75
C GLU A 116 -14.83 20.28 7.98
N ARG A 117 -15.48 19.26 8.56
CA ARG A 117 -14.98 18.39 9.61
C ARG A 117 -15.37 16.93 9.29
N LEU A 118 -14.43 16.15 8.79
CA LEU A 118 -14.60 14.70 8.68
C LEU A 118 -14.73 14.11 10.10
N THR A 119 -15.77 13.32 10.37
CA THR A 119 -15.96 12.76 11.71
C THR A 119 -14.87 11.74 12.01
N GLY A 120 -14.34 11.73 13.23
CA GLY A 120 -13.22 10.82 13.59
C GLY A 120 -13.50 9.34 13.31
N ARG A 121 -14.78 8.92 13.32
CA ARG A 121 -15.21 7.57 12.94
C ARG A 121 -15.09 7.28 11.45
N GLU A 122 -15.43 8.23 10.58
CA GLU A 122 -15.27 8.09 9.12
C GLU A 122 -13.79 8.02 8.74
N PHE A 123 -12.96 8.84 9.38
CA PHE A 123 -11.50 8.78 9.19
C PHE A 123 -10.92 7.45 9.68
N GLN A 124 -11.34 6.95 10.84
CA GLN A 124 -10.91 5.66 11.37
C GLN A 124 -11.33 4.49 10.46
N GLY A 125 -12.59 4.48 9.99
CA GLY A 125 -13.09 3.46 9.06
C GLY A 125 -12.37 3.49 7.70
N THR A 126 -12.05 4.67 7.19
CA THR A 126 -11.32 4.81 5.93
C THR A 126 -9.85 4.39 6.08
N ARG A 127 -9.20 4.76 7.19
CA ARG A 127 -7.83 4.35 7.53
C ARG A 127 -7.74 2.82 7.71
N GLN A 128 -8.74 2.21 8.35
CA GLN A 128 -8.82 0.76 8.50
C GLN A 128 -9.02 0.07 7.15
N SER A 129 -9.87 0.61 6.27
CA SER A 129 -10.11 0.06 4.93
C SER A 129 -8.89 0.15 4.01
N GLY A 130 -8.10 1.21 4.12
CA GLY A 130 -6.80 1.31 3.44
C GLY A 130 -5.79 0.30 4.00
N MET A 131 -5.73 0.15 5.32
CA MET A 131 -4.84 -0.81 5.97
C MET A 131 -5.14 -2.26 5.58
N LEU A 132 -6.41 -2.65 5.42
CA LEU A 132 -6.79 -3.98 4.92
C LEU A 132 -6.28 -4.26 3.49
N ARG A 133 -6.22 -3.23 2.64
CA ARG A 133 -5.69 -3.37 1.27
C ARG A 133 -4.17 -3.53 1.25
N TYR A 134 -3.46 -2.83 2.14
CA TYR A 134 -2.02 -3.04 2.36
C TYR A 134 -1.74 -4.39 3.00
N GLU A 135 -2.54 -4.79 3.99
CA GLU A 135 -2.44 -6.09 4.65
C GLU A 135 -2.62 -7.24 3.65
N ARG A 136 -3.56 -7.13 2.71
CA ARG A 136 -3.70 -8.14 1.65
C ARG A 136 -2.42 -8.27 0.82
N VAL A 137 -1.79 -7.17 0.43
CA VAL A 137 -0.53 -7.21 -0.34
C VAL A 137 0.60 -7.78 0.52
N ALA A 138 0.71 -7.34 1.77
CA ALA A 138 1.69 -7.85 2.72
C ALA A 138 1.52 -9.35 2.95
N ARG A 139 0.29 -9.85 3.11
CA ARG A 139 -0.01 -11.29 3.21
C ARG A 139 0.35 -12.05 1.94
N VAL A 140 0.04 -11.51 0.76
CA VAL A 140 0.42 -12.16 -0.51
C VAL A 140 1.93 -12.21 -0.66
N ALA A 141 2.64 -11.12 -0.33
CA ALA A 141 4.09 -11.09 -0.33
C ALA A 141 4.70 -12.05 0.72
N GLY A 142 4.13 -12.09 1.92
CA GLY A 142 4.53 -13.00 3.00
C GLY A 142 4.27 -14.46 2.63
N MET A 143 3.12 -14.79 2.03
CA MET A 143 2.85 -16.14 1.52
C MET A 143 3.86 -16.54 0.44
N MET A 144 4.14 -15.65 -0.51
CA MET A 144 5.10 -15.93 -1.59
C MET A 144 6.54 -16.10 -1.08
N ALA A 145 6.99 -15.27 -0.14
CA ALA A 145 8.38 -15.32 0.33
C ALA A 145 8.58 -16.36 1.44
N MET A 146 7.67 -16.39 2.41
CA MET A 146 7.85 -17.14 3.65
C MET A 146 7.52 -18.62 3.49
N GLN A 147 6.67 -18.98 2.53
CA GLN A 147 6.41 -20.38 2.20
C GLN A 147 7.67 -21.05 1.66
N ASP A 148 8.31 -20.45 0.64
CA ASP A 148 9.53 -20.99 0.02
C ASP A 148 10.71 -21.04 1.03
N ILE A 149 10.86 -19.99 1.84
CA ILE A 149 11.88 -19.95 2.90
C ILE A 149 11.60 -21.03 3.96
N GLY A 150 10.32 -21.23 4.34
CA GLY A 150 9.91 -22.28 5.26
C GLY A 150 10.29 -23.67 4.76
N TYR A 151 10.02 -23.97 3.49
CA TYR A 151 10.44 -25.22 2.83
C TYR A 151 11.96 -25.37 2.78
N MET A 152 12.70 -24.30 2.50
CA MET A 152 14.16 -24.33 2.48
C MET A 152 14.74 -24.62 3.87
N PHE A 153 14.22 -23.99 4.93
CA PHE A 153 14.65 -24.29 6.30
C PHE A 153 14.26 -25.69 6.75
N ALA A 154 13.05 -26.16 6.40
CA ALA A 154 12.61 -27.51 6.73
C ALA A 154 13.51 -28.58 6.07
N SER A 155 13.83 -28.39 4.78
CA SER A 155 14.71 -29.32 4.05
C SER A 155 16.15 -29.30 4.56
N HIS A 156 16.69 -28.13 4.87
CA HIS A 156 17.99 -28.03 5.53
C HIS A 156 17.99 -28.66 6.92
N ASN A 157 16.91 -28.50 7.70
CA ASN A 157 16.80 -29.11 9.00
C ASN A 157 16.82 -30.65 8.88
N GLN A 158 16.05 -31.23 7.97
CA GLN A 158 16.08 -32.68 7.72
C GLN A 158 17.45 -33.18 7.27
N GLN A 159 18.16 -32.43 6.41
CA GLN A 159 19.50 -32.80 5.96
C GLN A 159 20.57 -32.71 7.06
N LEU A 160 20.44 -31.76 7.99
CA LEU A 160 21.40 -31.52 9.07
C LEU A 160 21.06 -32.29 10.35
N LEU A 161 19.85 -32.85 10.47
CA LEU A 161 19.45 -33.69 11.59
C LEU A 161 20.18 -35.04 11.49
N SER A 162 21.24 -35.22 12.28
CA SER A 162 22.02 -36.46 12.36
C SER A 162 21.63 -37.37 13.54
N GLN A 163 20.92 -36.81 14.52
CA GLN A 163 20.52 -37.53 15.73
C GLN A 163 18.99 -37.63 15.82
N GLU A 164 18.51 -38.77 16.28
CA GLU A 164 17.09 -38.99 16.55
C GLU A 164 16.59 -37.97 17.58
N THR A 165 15.56 -37.22 17.22
CA THR A 165 14.98 -36.21 18.10
C THR A 165 13.72 -36.76 18.75
N TYR A 166 13.65 -36.59 20.06
CA TYR A 166 12.54 -37.06 20.87
C TYR A 166 11.40 -36.02 20.88
N ALA A 167 10.35 -36.27 20.11
CA ALA A 167 9.19 -35.38 20.04
C ALA A 167 8.14 -35.72 21.10
N ARG A 168 7.49 -34.70 21.67
CA ARG A 168 6.35 -34.87 22.58
C ARG A 168 5.06 -34.76 21.77
N ALA A 169 4.21 -35.80 21.80
CA ALA A 169 2.87 -35.74 21.23
C ALA A 169 2.00 -34.75 22.03
N VAL A 170 1.40 -33.78 21.36
CA VAL A 170 0.47 -32.80 21.96
C VAL A 170 -0.83 -32.82 21.17
N GLY A 171 -1.98 -32.89 21.86
CA GLY A 171 -3.29 -32.80 21.21
C GLY A 171 -4.30 -33.83 21.71
N ARG A 172 -5.27 -34.17 20.83
CA ARG A 172 -6.45 -35.00 21.16
C ARG A 172 -6.23 -36.50 20.93
N TRP A 173 -5.21 -36.88 20.17
CA TRP A 173 -4.89 -38.27 19.80
C TRP A 173 -3.61 -38.88 20.40
N PRO A 174 -3.03 -38.40 21.52
CA PRO A 174 -1.78 -38.95 22.02
C PRO A 174 -1.91 -40.43 22.42
N GLN A 175 -3.06 -40.85 22.96
CA GLN A 175 -3.28 -42.25 23.38
C GLN A 175 -3.31 -43.23 22.21
N VAL A 176 -3.90 -42.85 21.06
CA VAL A 176 -3.96 -43.73 19.87
C VAL A 176 -2.58 -43.89 19.25
N LEU A 177 -1.79 -42.81 19.20
CA LEU A 177 -0.42 -42.85 18.71
C LEU A 177 0.50 -43.64 19.66
N MET A 178 0.25 -43.60 20.96
CA MET A 178 1.00 -44.40 21.95
C MET A 178 0.75 -45.90 21.78
N ASP A 179 -0.50 -46.30 21.51
CA ASP A 179 -0.85 -47.70 21.27
C ASP A 179 -0.32 -48.23 19.93
N GLU A 180 -0.29 -47.40 18.89
CA GLU A 180 0.18 -47.78 17.55
C GLU A 180 1.71 -47.92 17.46
N TYR A 181 2.46 -47.08 18.19
CA TYR A 181 3.93 -47.11 18.21
C TYR A 181 4.52 -47.83 19.43
N GLY A 182 3.69 -48.35 20.33
CA GLY A 182 4.11 -49.13 21.51
C GLY A 182 4.90 -48.34 22.55
N VAL A 183 4.72 -47.02 22.62
CA VAL A 183 5.50 -46.11 23.48
C VAL A 183 4.64 -45.71 24.69
N GLY A 184 5.17 -45.91 25.91
CA GLY A 184 4.41 -45.70 27.15
C GLY A 184 3.97 -44.23 27.38
N PRO A 185 3.04 -43.97 28.32
CA PRO A 185 2.32 -42.68 28.47
C PRO A 185 3.17 -41.45 28.80
N GLN A 186 4.47 -41.62 29.01
CA GLN A 186 5.40 -40.55 29.40
C GLN A 186 6.59 -40.39 28.45
N ASP A 187 6.76 -41.29 27.48
CA ASP A 187 7.97 -41.30 26.68
C ASP A 187 7.80 -40.54 25.37
N ARG A 188 8.83 -39.76 25.11
CA ARG A 188 8.99 -38.99 23.89
C ARG A 188 9.17 -39.99 22.76
N ILE A 189 8.46 -39.79 21.66
CA ILE A 189 8.55 -40.67 20.50
C ILE A 189 9.88 -40.35 19.80
N PRO A 190 10.76 -41.35 19.56
CA PRO A 190 11.94 -41.14 18.74
C PRO A 190 11.47 -40.87 17.31
N VAL A 191 11.81 -39.70 16.79
CA VAL A 191 11.51 -39.31 15.41
C VAL A 191 12.83 -39.30 14.65
N SER A 192 12.95 -40.20 13.67
CA SER A 192 14.10 -40.19 12.77
C SER A 192 13.96 -39.06 11.74
N PRO A 193 15.07 -38.57 11.15
CA PRO A 193 15.00 -37.56 10.09
C PRO A 193 14.13 -37.98 8.90
N PHE A 194 13.98 -39.29 8.64
CA PHE A 194 13.16 -39.81 7.55
C PHE A 194 11.65 -39.85 7.87
N ASP A 195 11.28 -39.78 9.15
CA ASP A 195 9.87 -39.71 9.60
C ASP A 195 9.33 -38.28 9.56
N LEU A 196 10.20 -37.29 9.40
CA LEU A 196 9.84 -35.90 9.15
C LEU A 196 9.42 -35.72 7.69
N LEU A 197 8.13 -35.85 7.41
CA LEU A 197 7.57 -35.37 6.15
C LEU A 197 7.69 -33.83 6.12
N ILE A 198 8.08 -33.25 4.99
CA ILE A 198 8.22 -31.77 4.86
C ILE A 198 7.04 -31.17 4.08
N ASP A 199 6.34 -31.99 3.31
CA ASP A 199 5.20 -31.60 2.47
C ASP A 199 3.90 -31.40 3.26
N PHE A 200 3.98 -30.75 4.42
CA PHE A 200 2.79 -30.27 5.12
C PHE A 200 2.46 -28.87 4.65
N ASP A 201 1.17 -28.56 4.54
CA ASP A 201 0.69 -27.19 4.31
C ASP A 201 0.95 -26.36 5.58
N VAL A 202 2.17 -25.83 5.70
CA VAL A 202 2.59 -25.00 6.83
C VAL A 202 2.00 -23.60 6.67
N LEU A 203 0.97 -23.29 7.47
CA LEU A 203 0.46 -21.93 7.59
C LEU A 203 1.51 -21.08 8.31
N VAL A 204 2.32 -20.35 7.54
CA VAL A 204 3.38 -19.52 8.12
C VAL A 204 2.78 -18.30 8.81
N LYS A 205 3.06 -18.18 10.12
CA LYS A 205 2.65 -17.04 10.93
C LYS A 205 3.66 -15.90 10.78
N ASP A 206 3.46 -15.08 9.76
CA ASP A 206 4.33 -13.96 9.36
C ASP A 206 4.16 -12.67 10.20
N GLY A 207 3.26 -12.65 11.20
CA GLY A 207 3.06 -11.47 12.06
C GLY A 207 2.42 -10.26 11.36
N SER A 208 2.22 -10.33 10.03
CA SER A 208 1.48 -9.37 9.20
C SER A 208 -0.03 -9.36 9.47
N ILE A 209 -0.54 -10.38 10.18
CA ILE A 209 -1.85 -10.33 10.84
C ILE A 209 -1.60 -9.67 12.19
N PRO A 210 -2.02 -8.40 12.41
CA PRO A 210 -2.08 -7.87 13.76
C PRO A 210 -2.94 -8.85 14.53
N GLY A 211 -2.37 -9.56 15.52
CA GLY A 211 -3.12 -10.52 16.31
C GLY A 211 -4.41 -9.85 16.71
N GLY A 212 -5.53 -10.33 16.15
CA GLY A 212 -6.78 -9.57 16.07
C GLY A 212 -7.13 -9.10 17.47
N SER A 213 -6.84 -7.84 17.75
CA SER A 213 -7.10 -7.28 19.07
C SER A 213 -8.59 -6.99 19.09
N TYR A 214 -9.39 -8.04 19.27
CA TYR A 214 -10.81 -7.96 19.58
C TYR A 214 -11.05 -7.34 20.96
N ASN A 215 -10.10 -6.53 21.46
CA ASN A 215 -10.13 -5.91 22.76
C ASN A 215 -11.38 -5.02 22.90
N ASP A 216 -11.80 -4.36 21.82
CA ASP A 216 -13.05 -3.59 21.79
C ASP A 216 -14.29 -4.49 21.88
N ALA A 217 -14.29 -5.65 21.21
CA ALA A 217 -15.40 -6.60 21.30
C ALA A 217 -15.47 -7.27 22.68
N TRP A 218 -14.32 -7.62 23.25
CA TRP A 218 -14.21 -8.21 24.58
C TRP A 218 -14.63 -7.23 25.68
N THR A 219 -14.28 -5.95 25.58
CA THR A 219 -14.73 -4.92 26.53
C THR A 219 -16.23 -4.67 26.43
N GLN A 220 -16.83 -4.70 25.23
CA GLN A 220 -18.28 -4.64 25.04
C GLN A 220 -18.99 -5.87 25.62
N LEU A 221 -18.47 -7.07 25.37
CA LEU A 221 -19.01 -8.30 25.94
C LEU A 221 -18.93 -8.30 27.46
N PHE A 222 -17.82 -7.79 28.03
CA PHE A 222 -17.68 -7.63 29.47
C PHE A 222 -18.75 -6.69 30.05
N GLN A 223 -19.04 -5.56 29.40
CA GLN A 223 -20.12 -4.66 29.82
C GLN A 223 -21.51 -5.33 29.78
N VAL A 224 -21.79 -6.13 28.75
CA VAL A 224 -23.06 -6.87 28.63
C VAL A 224 -23.18 -7.95 29.71
N ILE A 225 -22.10 -8.71 29.97
CA ILE A 225 -22.06 -9.73 31.01
C ILE A 225 -22.19 -9.08 32.40
N ALA A 226 -21.52 -7.95 32.63
CA ALA A 226 -21.58 -7.20 33.88
C ALA A 226 -22.98 -6.62 34.17
N ALA A 227 -23.74 -6.26 33.13
CA ALA A 227 -25.06 -5.65 33.25
C ALA A 227 -26.20 -6.66 33.50
N GLN A 228 -26.01 -7.94 33.20
CA GLN A 228 -27.05 -8.97 33.32
C GLN A 228 -26.79 -9.90 34.52
N PRO A 229 -27.58 -9.80 35.62
CA PRO A 229 -27.38 -10.60 36.82
C PRO A 229 -27.39 -12.13 36.58
N LEU A 230 -28.16 -12.60 35.59
CA LEU A 230 -28.24 -14.02 35.21
C LEU A 230 -26.90 -14.54 34.65
N LEU A 231 -26.13 -13.69 33.97
CA LEU A 231 -24.84 -14.07 33.38
C LEU A 231 -23.72 -14.08 34.42
N LEU A 232 -23.82 -13.24 35.46
CA LEU A 232 -22.88 -13.24 36.60
C LEU A 232 -22.89 -14.56 37.36
N MET A 233 -24.04 -15.27 37.38
CA MET A 233 -24.16 -16.57 38.02
C MET A 233 -23.61 -17.72 37.16
N LYS A 234 -23.50 -17.54 35.84
CA LYS A 234 -23.06 -18.58 34.90
C LYS A 234 -21.60 -18.44 34.46
N PHE A 235 -21.05 -17.23 34.50
CA PHE A 235 -19.69 -16.94 34.03
C PHE A 235 -18.81 -16.39 35.15
N ASP A 236 -17.56 -16.86 35.19
CA ASP A 236 -16.54 -16.33 36.10
C ASP A 236 -16.00 -15.00 35.56
N ILE A 237 -16.55 -13.91 36.07
CA ILE A 237 -16.24 -12.53 35.67
C ILE A 237 -14.76 -12.20 35.90
N VAL A 238 -14.16 -12.74 36.97
CA VAL A 238 -12.78 -12.47 37.34
C VAL A 238 -11.83 -13.07 36.32
N ARG A 239 -12.09 -14.31 35.86
CA ARG A 239 -11.30 -14.94 34.78
C ARG A 239 -11.46 -14.24 33.45
N ILE A 240 -12.67 -13.78 33.11
CA ILE A 240 -12.93 -13.01 31.89
C ILE A 240 -12.16 -11.68 31.95
N PHE A 241 -12.23 -10.96 33.07
CA PHE A 241 -11.47 -9.74 33.27
C PHE A 241 -9.95 -9.98 33.16
N LYS A 242 -9.43 -11.05 33.78
CA LYS A 242 -8.01 -11.43 33.66
C LYS A 242 -7.59 -11.71 32.21
N HIS A 243 -8.45 -12.36 31.42
CA HIS A 243 -8.19 -12.60 30.00
C HIS A 243 -8.11 -11.28 29.21
N ILE A 244 -9.06 -10.36 29.44
CA ILE A 244 -9.12 -9.04 28.77
C ILE A 244 -7.92 -8.16 29.16
N ALA A 245 -7.58 -8.11 30.45
CA ALA A 245 -6.46 -7.32 30.91
C ALA A 245 -5.10 -7.88 30.42
N ARG A 246 -4.96 -9.21 30.31
CA ARG A 246 -3.80 -9.83 29.65
C ARG A 246 -3.76 -9.52 28.15
N SER A 247 -4.91 -9.54 27.46
CA SER A 247 -4.98 -9.20 26.02
C SER A 247 -4.75 -7.71 25.74
N LEU A 248 -4.95 -6.85 26.74
CA LEU A 248 -4.62 -5.42 26.73
C LEU A 248 -3.16 -5.13 27.16
N GLY A 249 -2.39 -6.15 27.55
CA GLY A 249 -0.96 -6.02 27.84
C GLY A 249 -0.58 -5.86 29.32
N ALA A 250 -1.52 -6.02 30.25
CA ALA A 250 -1.19 -6.05 31.67
C ALA A 250 -0.51 -7.39 32.02
N LYS A 251 0.78 -7.33 32.40
CA LYS A 251 1.59 -8.52 32.69
C LYS A 251 1.29 -9.16 34.06
N ASN A 252 0.70 -8.42 35.00
CA ASN A 252 0.37 -8.90 36.35
C ASN A 252 -1.08 -8.57 36.74
N VAL A 253 -2.08 -9.16 36.06
CA VAL A 253 -3.49 -8.88 36.40
C VAL A 253 -3.88 -9.44 37.78
N GLU A 254 -3.14 -10.42 38.27
CA GLU A 254 -3.37 -11.09 39.56
C GLU A 254 -3.07 -10.18 40.75
N ASP A 255 -2.20 -9.18 40.60
CA ASP A 255 -1.86 -8.21 41.65
C ASP A 255 -3.02 -7.22 41.94
N PHE A 256 -4.03 -7.17 41.07
CA PHE A 256 -5.21 -6.32 41.22
C PHE A 256 -6.39 -7.03 41.91
N GLU A 257 -6.24 -8.30 42.28
CA GLU A 257 -7.24 -9.01 43.08
C GLU A 257 -7.09 -8.59 44.55
N ILE A 258 -8.21 -8.30 45.22
CA ILE A 258 -8.20 -8.02 46.66
C ILE A 258 -7.87 -9.34 47.36
N VAL A 259 -6.58 -9.59 47.59
CA VAL A 259 -6.15 -10.58 48.57
C VAL A 259 -6.61 -10.04 49.91
N GLY A 260 -7.62 -10.69 50.50
CA GLY A 260 -8.11 -10.33 51.83
C GLY A 260 -6.91 -10.18 52.76
N ARG A 261 -6.73 -8.97 53.31
CA ARG A 261 -5.70 -8.67 54.31
C ARG A 261 -5.77 -9.73 55.39
N ALA A 262 -4.82 -10.67 55.37
CA ALA A 262 -4.65 -11.63 56.44
C ALA A 262 -4.22 -10.85 57.69
N ASN A 263 -5.13 -10.82 58.66
CA ASN A 263 -5.01 -10.44 60.06
C ASN A 263 -3.61 -10.05 60.54
N SER A 264 -3.41 -8.75 60.78
CA SER A 264 -2.42 -8.24 61.75
C SER A 264 -3.14 -7.87 63.04
N SER A 265 -3.45 -8.86 63.88
CA SER A 265 -3.45 -8.84 65.35
C SER A 265 -3.75 -10.24 65.88
#